data_AF-A0A2V8BH10-F1
#
_entry.id   AF-A0A2V8BH10-F1
#
_cell.length_a   1.000
_cell.length_b   1.000
_cell.length_c   1.000
_cell.angle_alpha   90.00
_cell.angle_beta   90.00
_cell.angle_gamma   90.00
#
_symmetry.space_group_name_H-M   'P 1'
#
loop_
_entity.id
_entity.type
_entity.pdbx_description
1 polymer ?
#
loop_
_entity_poly.entity_id
_entity_poly.type
_entity_poly.pdbx_seq_one_letter_code
_entity_poly.pdbx_strand_id
1 'polypeptide(L)'
;EELGDLYLDDGQFERARDCFDRVISRGDSIDPFYRRALCAIGLNDFTAAAADLEEVVARDPKYDFQRAAGLCAHALANAGQREKADALFADVMQTSTLSETQYNYACFLAAEGRAPEAREWAERILRKKATMPDYIRRRERPWFRKAGALLTRLPRNAPRS
;
A
#
# COMPACT_ATOMS: atom_id res chain seq x y z
N GLU A 1 15.73 -9.28 -15.38
CA GLU A 1 15.04 -9.33 -14.08
C GLU A 1 15.96 -8.82 -12.98
N GLU A 2 17.14 -9.42 -12.75
CA GLU A 2 18.10 -9.00 -11.69
C GLU A 2 18.48 -7.50 -11.68
N LEU A 3 18.65 -6.87 -12.85
CA LEU A 3 18.97 -5.44 -12.93
C LEU A 3 17.80 -4.52 -12.56
N GLY A 4 16.57 -4.94 -12.87
CA GLY A 4 15.36 -4.18 -12.53
C GLY A 4 15.13 -4.15 -11.03
N ASP A 5 15.36 -5.29 -10.37
CA ASP A 5 15.27 -5.42 -8.91
C ASP A 5 16.30 -4.56 -8.20
N LEU A 6 17.55 -4.56 -8.69
CA LEU A 6 18.60 -3.70 -8.14
C LEU A 6 18.24 -2.21 -8.25
N TYR A 7 17.69 -1.77 -9.38
CA TYR A 7 17.24 -0.38 -9.53
C TYR A 7 16.05 -0.05 -8.63
N LEU A 8 15.12 -0.99 -8.44
CA LEU A 8 13.98 -0.81 -7.56
C LEU A 8 14.44 -0.64 -6.10
N ASP A 9 15.36 -1.49 -5.65
CA ASP A 9 15.93 -1.44 -4.30
C ASP A 9 16.73 -0.16 -4.03
N ASP A 10 17.42 0.36 -5.05
CA ASP A 10 18.15 1.64 -4.98
C ASP A 10 17.25 2.87 -5.20
N GLY A 11 15.95 2.69 -5.44
CA GLY A 11 14.98 3.76 -5.67
C GLY A 11 15.10 4.45 -7.05
N GLN A 12 15.84 3.85 -7.98
CA GLN A 12 15.95 4.30 -9.36
C GLN A 12 14.73 3.85 -10.19
N PHE A 13 13.55 4.33 -9.80
CA PHE A 13 12.26 3.82 -10.28
C PHE A 13 12.06 3.91 -11.79
N GLU A 14 12.56 4.96 -12.45
CA GLU A 14 12.45 5.08 -13.92
C GLU A 14 13.23 3.97 -14.63
N ARG A 15 14.48 3.73 -14.20
CA ARG A 15 15.33 2.68 -14.79
C ARG A 15 14.80 1.28 -14.47
N ALA A 16 14.25 1.10 -13.27
CA ALA A 16 13.58 -0.14 -12.88
C ALA A 16 12.35 -0.40 -13.77
N ARG A 17 11.49 0.60 -13.97
CA ARG A 17 10.31 0.53 -14.86
C ARG A 17 10.71 0.12 -16.27
N ASP A 18 11.72 0.74 -16.86
CA ASP A 18 12.21 0.40 -18.21
C ASP A 18 12.70 -1.06 -18.30
N CYS A 19 13.28 -1.58 -17.22
CA CYS A 19 13.69 -2.98 -17.15
C CYS A 19 12.47 -3.90 -17.14
N PHE A 20 11.44 -3.60 -16.32
CA PHE A 20 10.24 -4.42 -16.23
C PHE A 20 9.38 -4.35 -17.50
N ASP A 21 9.30 -3.20 -18.18
CA ASP A 21 8.64 -3.07 -19.48
C ASP A 21 9.21 -4.05 -20.52
N ARG A 22 10.54 -4.18 -20.55
CA ARG A 22 11.21 -5.13 -21.44
C ARG A 22 10.90 -6.57 -21.08
N VAL A 23 10.77 -6.90 -19.80
CA VAL A 23 10.40 -8.27 -19.37
C VAL A 23 8.96 -8.58 -19.77
N ILE A 24 8.02 -7.66 -19.51
CA ILE A 24 6.61 -7.79 -19.89
C ILE A 24 6.47 -7.96 -21.41
N SER A 25 7.25 -7.25 -22.22
CA SER A 25 7.19 -7.39 -23.68
C SER A 25 7.64 -8.77 -24.23
N ARG A 26 8.32 -9.58 -23.40
CA ARG A 26 8.95 -10.85 -23.80
C ARG A 26 8.25 -12.08 -23.24
N GLY A 27 7.28 -11.92 -22.35
CA GLY A 27 6.65 -13.03 -21.66
C GLY A 27 5.41 -12.62 -20.86
N ASP A 28 4.76 -13.61 -20.27
CA ASP A 28 3.48 -13.45 -19.57
C ASP A 28 3.60 -13.84 -18.08
N SER A 29 4.64 -13.35 -17.41
CA SER A 29 4.79 -13.53 -15.96
C SER A 29 4.07 -12.41 -15.20
N ILE A 30 3.51 -12.76 -14.03
CA ILE A 30 2.77 -11.82 -13.18
C ILE A 30 3.72 -10.85 -12.45
N ASP A 31 4.89 -11.35 -12.01
CA ASP A 31 5.82 -10.61 -11.14
C ASP A 31 6.32 -9.27 -11.73
N PRO A 32 6.67 -9.16 -13.03
CA PRO A 32 7.08 -7.88 -13.61
C PRO A 32 6.00 -6.79 -13.55
N PHE A 33 4.71 -7.14 -13.67
CA PHE A 33 3.62 -6.17 -13.49
C PHE A 33 3.61 -5.64 -12.06
N TYR A 34 3.72 -6.53 -11.07
CA TYR A 34 3.78 -6.13 -9.67
C TYR A 34 4.97 -5.20 -9.38
N ARG A 35 6.16 -5.56 -9.86
CA ARG A 35 7.37 -4.75 -9.64
C ARG A 35 7.32 -3.41 -10.38
N ARG A 36 6.76 -3.38 -11.60
CA ARG A 36 6.53 -2.15 -12.35
C ARG A 36 5.56 -1.24 -11.60
N ALA A 37 4.50 -1.80 -11.00
CA ALA A 37 3.58 -1.03 -10.17
C ALA A 37 4.27 -0.41 -8.94
N LEU A 38 5.20 -1.12 -8.29
CA LEU A 38 5.99 -0.56 -7.19
C LEU A 38 6.83 0.64 -7.65
N CYS A 39 7.41 0.56 -8.85
CA CYS A 39 8.11 1.69 -9.46
C CYS A 39 7.16 2.86 -9.70
N ALA A 40 5.97 2.59 -10.27
CA ALA A 40 4.96 3.60 -10.54
C ALA A 40 4.48 4.30 -9.26
N ILE A 41 4.27 3.56 -8.16
CA ILE A 41 4.00 4.15 -6.82
C ILE A 41 5.16 5.05 -6.39
N GLY A 42 6.41 4.60 -6.55
CA GLY A 42 7.59 5.41 -6.23
C GLY A 42 7.69 6.71 -7.03
N LEU A 43 7.15 6.72 -8.25
CA LEU A 43 7.05 7.88 -9.14
C LEU A 43 5.78 8.72 -8.95
N ASN A 44 4.89 8.33 -8.03
CA ASN A 44 3.53 8.88 -7.86
C ASN A 44 2.64 8.76 -9.11
N ASP A 45 2.95 7.85 -10.03
CA ASP A 45 2.10 7.49 -11.16
C ASP A 45 1.08 6.43 -10.72
N PHE A 46 0.12 6.87 -9.92
CA PHE A 46 -0.87 5.99 -9.31
C PHE A 46 -1.85 5.39 -10.33
N THR A 47 -2.05 6.04 -11.48
CA THR A 47 -2.88 5.51 -12.56
C THR A 47 -2.20 4.30 -13.20
N ALA A 48 -0.91 4.40 -13.54
CA ALA A 48 -0.16 3.25 -14.06
C ALA A 48 -0.04 2.13 -13.01
N ALA A 49 0.23 2.49 -11.75
CA ALA A 49 0.30 1.52 -10.66
C ALA A 49 -1.01 0.74 -10.48
N ALA A 50 -2.16 1.42 -10.53
CA ALA A 50 -3.47 0.78 -10.39
C ALA A 50 -3.71 -0.23 -11.51
N ALA A 51 -3.42 0.13 -12.78
CA ALA A 51 -3.62 -0.77 -13.91
C ALA A 51 -2.79 -2.07 -13.77
N ASP A 52 -1.52 -1.95 -13.40
CA ASP A 52 -0.66 -3.12 -13.19
C ASP A 52 -1.11 -3.98 -12.00
N LEU A 53 -1.53 -3.34 -10.90
CA LEU A 53 -1.98 -4.05 -9.71
C LEU A 53 -3.35 -4.71 -9.90
N GLU A 54 -4.24 -4.12 -10.69
CA GLU A 54 -5.50 -4.75 -11.09
C GLU A 54 -5.24 -6.04 -11.87
N GLU A 55 -4.28 -6.05 -12.81
CA GLU A 55 -3.87 -7.25 -13.54
C GLU A 55 -3.29 -8.32 -12.59
N VAL A 56 -2.40 -7.93 -11.67
CA VAL A 56 -1.82 -8.85 -10.68
C VAL A 56 -2.90 -9.47 -9.80
N VAL A 57 -3.81 -8.65 -9.26
CA VAL A 57 -4.88 -9.10 -8.36
C VAL A 57 -5.92 -9.95 -9.09
N ALA A 58 -6.21 -9.67 -10.35
CA ALA A 58 -7.11 -10.48 -11.17
C ALA A 58 -6.55 -11.89 -11.41
N ARG A 59 -5.23 -12.02 -11.59
CA ARG A 59 -4.55 -13.31 -11.81
C ARG A 59 -4.26 -14.07 -10.53
N ASP A 60 -3.83 -13.37 -9.47
CA ASP A 60 -3.60 -13.95 -8.14
C ASP A 60 -4.03 -12.96 -7.03
N PRO A 61 -5.25 -13.11 -6.49
CA PRO A 61 -5.74 -12.27 -5.38
C PRO A 61 -4.93 -12.37 -4.09
N LYS A 62 -4.08 -13.41 -3.94
CA LYS A 62 -3.24 -13.62 -2.76
C LYS A 62 -1.78 -13.26 -3.00
N TYR A 63 -1.45 -12.68 -4.16
CA TYR A 63 -0.09 -12.33 -4.52
C TYR A 63 0.62 -11.51 -3.44
N ASP A 64 1.85 -11.90 -3.15
CA ASP A 64 2.68 -11.32 -2.08
C ASP A 64 1.92 -11.21 -0.74
N PHE A 65 1.28 -12.30 -0.30
CA PHE A 65 0.49 -12.36 0.92
C PHE A 65 -0.63 -11.31 0.98
N GLN A 66 -1.33 -11.11 -0.13
CA GLN A 66 -2.37 -10.08 -0.34
C GLN A 66 -1.86 -8.63 -0.31
N ARG A 67 -0.54 -8.40 -0.31
CA ARG A 67 0.02 -7.04 -0.36
C ARG A 67 -0.37 -6.32 -1.64
N ALA A 68 -0.40 -7.04 -2.79
CA ALA A 68 -0.78 -6.46 -4.08
C ALA A 68 -2.19 -5.84 -4.05
N ALA A 69 -3.18 -6.51 -3.45
CA ALA A 69 -4.53 -5.98 -3.33
C ALA A 69 -4.59 -4.71 -2.46
N GLY A 70 -3.84 -4.68 -1.36
CA GLY A 70 -3.73 -3.48 -0.51
C GLY A 70 -3.05 -2.29 -1.20
N LEU A 71 -2.05 -2.56 -2.04
CA LEU A 71 -1.41 -1.53 -2.87
C LEU A 71 -2.33 -1.10 -4.02
N CYS A 72 -3.13 -2.01 -4.58
CA CYS A 72 -4.11 -1.69 -5.61
C CYS A 72 -5.13 -0.68 -5.09
N ALA A 73 -5.71 -0.95 -3.92
CA ALA A 73 -6.64 -0.03 -3.27
C ALA A 73 -5.99 1.34 -2.98
N HIS A 74 -4.73 1.34 -2.54
CA HIS A 74 -3.96 2.56 -2.34
C HIS A 74 -3.73 3.35 -3.64
N ALA A 75 -3.38 2.67 -4.73
CA ALA A 75 -3.18 3.29 -6.03
C ALA A 75 -4.50 3.86 -6.58
N LEU A 76 -5.59 3.10 -6.49
CA LEU A 76 -6.94 3.55 -6.88
C LEU A 76 -7.36 4.80 -6.13
N ALA A 77 -7.13 4.86 -4.81
CA ALA A 77 -7.44 6.03 -4.00
C ALA A 77 -6.71 7.29 -4.49
N ASN A 78 -5.39 7.18 -4.73
CA ASN A 78 -4.58 8.31 -5.19
C ASN A 78 -4.83 8.67 -6.67
N ALA A 79 -5.28 7.72 -7.48
CA ALA A 79 -5.74 7.95 -8.84
C ALA A 79 -7.16 8.56 -8.91
N GLY A 80 -7.80 8.83 -7.77
CA GLY A 80 -9.12 9.44 -7.68
C GLY A 80 -10.29 8.46 -7.86
N GLN A 81 -10.04 7.16 -8.01
CA GLN A 81 -11.06 6.11 -8.12
C GLN A 81 -11.58 5.71 -6.72
N ARG A 82 -12.14 6.67 -5.99
CA ARG A 82 -12.50 6.55 -4.56
C ARG A 82 -13.41 5.37 -4.24
N GLU A 83 -14.49 5.20 -5.01
CA GLU A 83 -15.50 4.17 -4.77
C GLU A 83 -14.91 2.76 -4.91
N LYS A 84 -14.10 2.54 -5.95
CA LYS A 84 -13.37 1.28 -6.12
C LYS A 84 -12.35 1.05 -5.00
N ALA A 85 -11.65 2.11 -4.61
CA ALA A 85 -10.67 2.04 -3.52
C ALA A 85 -11.33 1.65 -2.19
N ASP A 86 -12.47 2.26 -1.83
CA ASP A 86 -13.19 1.95 -0.58
C ASP A 86 -13.67 0.49 -0.59
N ALA A 87 -14.28 0.04 -1.69
CA ALA A 87 -14.75 -1.34 -1.84
C ALA A 87 -13.59 -2.34 -1.71
N LEU A 88 -12.47 -2.09 -2.38
CA LEU A 88 -11.31 -2.98 -2.32
C LEU A 88 -10.62 -2.95 -0.96
N PHE A 89 -10.49 -1.79 -0.32
CA PHE A 89 -9.99 -1.71 1.05
C PHE A 89 -10.89 -2.48 2.02
N ALA A 90 -12.22 -2.33 1.92
CA ALA A 90 -13.16 -3.04 2.77
C ALA A 90 -13.03 -4.57 2.65
N ASP A 91 -12.77 -5.08 1.45
CA ASP A 91 -12.50 -6.50 1.21
C ASP A 91 -11.15 -6.93 1.80
N VAL A 92 -10.05 -6.26 1.40
CA VAL A 92 -8.69 -6.62 1.82
C VAL A 92 -8.52 -6.56 3.34
N MET A 93 -9.20 -5.63 4.01
CA MET A 93 -9.09 -5.46 5.46
C MET A 93 -9.80 -6.55 6.28
N GLN A 94 -10.58 -7.42 5.65
CA GLN A 94 -11.16 -8.60 6.33
C GLN A 94 -10.08 -9.61 6.74
N THR A 95 -9.01 -9.72 5.94
CA THR A 95 -7.96 -10.73 6.15
C THR A 95 -6.57 -10.13 6.39
N SER A 96 -6.29 -8.94 5.88
CA SER A 96 -4.94 -8.38 5.93
C SER A 96 -4.51 -7.97 7.33
N THR A 97 -3.32 -8.43 7.71
CA THR A 97 -2.64 -8.02 8.95
C THR A 97 -1.45 -7.11 8.70
N LEU A 98 -1.18 -6.74 7.45
CA LEU A 98 -0.04 -5.92 7.05
C LEU A 98 -0.20 -4.49 7.56
N SER A 99 0.85 -3.96 8.21
CA SER A 99 0.83 -2.58 8.71
C SER A 99 0.81 -1.55 7.58
N GLU A 100 1.41 -1.86 6.43
CA GLU A 100 1.33 -1.02 5.23
C GLU A 100 -0.12 -0.86 4.74
N THR A 101 -0.83 -1.97 4.54
CA THR A 101 -2.22 -1.94 4.10
C THR A 101 -3.13 -1.22 5.10
N GLN A 102 -2.97 -1.51 6.40
CA GLN A 102 -3.70 -0.83 7.47
C GLN A 102 -3.42 0.68 7.48
N TYR A 103 -2.16 1.08 7.23
CA TYR A 103 -1.78 2.48 7.18
C TYR A 103 -2.37 3.18 5.95
N ASN A 104 -2.28 2.54 4.79
CA ASN A 104 -2.85 3.07 3.55
C ASN A 104 -4.37 3.25 3.65
N TYR A 105 -5.06 2.29 4.27
CA TYR A 105 -6.49 2.42 4.53
C TYR A 105 -6.79 3.55 5.52
N ALA A 106 -6.02 3.68 6.60
CA ALA A 106 -6.17 4.80 7.54
C ALA A 106 -5.99 6.16 6.86
N CYS A 107 -5.02 6.28 5.95
CA CYS A 107 -4.82 7.48 5.14
C CYS A 107 -6.00 7.76 4.20
N PHE A 108 -6.53 6.72 3.54
CA PHE A 108 -7.72 6.83 2.70
C PHE A 108 -8.93 7.33 3.50
N LEU A 109 -9.22 6.70 4.64
CA LEU A 109 -10.29 7.12 5.55
C LEU A 109 -10.14 8.58 6.01
N ALA A 110 -8.91 9.00 6.32
CA ALA A 110 -8.64 10.38 6.70
C ALA A 110 -8.95 11.36 5.55
N ALA A 111 -8.58 11.01 4.31
CA ALA A 111 -8.85 11.82 3.13
C ALA A 111 -10.34 11.93 2.81
N GLU A 112 -11.12 10.87 3.09
CA GLU A 112 -12.58 10.86 2.96
C GLU A 112 -13.31 11.53 4.14
N GLY A 113 -12.58 12.15 5.08
CA GLY A 113 -13.17 12.81 6.25
C GLY A 113 -13.63 11.86 7.37
N ARG A 114 -13.38 10.56 7.25
CA ARG A 114 -13.69 9.51 8.23
C ARG A 114 -12.62 9.43 9.32
N ALA A 115 -12.33 10.57 9.95
CA ALA A 115 -11.25 10.72 10.93
C ALA A 115 -11.32 9.76 12.15
N PRO A 116 -12.50 9.44 12.72
CA PRO A 116 -12.59 8.47 13.81
C PRO A 116 -12.12 7.06 13.41
N GLU A 117 -12.50 6.60 12.22
CA GLU A 117 -12.12 5.29 11.70
C GLU A 117 -10.63 5.26 11.32
N ALA A 118 -10.14 6.33 10.69
CA ALA A 118 -8.71 6.50 10.41
C ALA A 118 -7.85 6.40 11.68
N ARG A 119 -8.31 7.01 12.78
CA ARG A 119 -7.65 6.94 14.09
C ARG A 119 -7.59 5.51 14.61
N GLU A 120 -8.70 4.78 14.57
CA GLU A 120 -8.76 3.40 15.04
C GLU A 120 -7.74 2.50 14.35
N TRP A 121 -7.62 2.61 13.02
CA TRP A 121 -6.64 1.85 12.24
C TRP A 121 -5.20 2.25 12.55
N ALA A 122 -4.91 3.56 12.67
CA ALA A 122 -3.59 4.04 13.04
C ALA A 122 -3.18 3.55 14.45
N GLU A 123 -4.09 3.59 15.42
CA GLU A 123 -3.86 3.06 16.77
C GLU A 123 -3.65 1.54 16.77
N ARG A 124 -4.39 0.79 15.93
CA ARG A 124 -4.21 -0.66 15.77
C ARG A 124 -2.79 -1.01 15.33
N ILE A 125 -2.20 -0.23 14.43
CA ILE A 125 -0.78 -0.39 14.03
C ILE A 125 0.14 -0.18 15.24
N LEU A 126 -0.09 0.87 16.04
CA LEU A 126 0.72 1.17 17.21
C LEU A 126 0.61 0.11 18.32
N ARG A 127 -0.58 -0.48 18.52
CA ARG A 127 -0.80 -1.55 19.52
C ARG A 127 0.08 -2.78 19.26
N LYS A 128 0.40 -3.09 17.99
CA LYS A 128 1.31 -4.20 17.63
C LYS A 128 2.68 -4.07 18.30
N LYS A 129 3.15 -2.86 18.60
CA LYS A 129 4.46 -2.62 19.19
C LYS A 129 4.66 -3.35 20.53
N ALA A 130 3.61 -3.47 21.34
CA ALA A 130 3.68 -4.04 22.68
C ALA A 130 3.85 -5.57 22.68
N THR A 131 3.34 -6.26 21.66
CA THR A 131 3.32 -7.73 21.60
C THR A 131 4.38 -8.31 20.66
N MET A 132 5.20 -7.45 20.03
CA MET A 132 6.07 -7.82 18.92
C MET A 132 7.54 -8.01 19.35
N PRO A 133 8.19 -9.13 18.94
CA PRO A 133 9.62 -9.35 19.15
C PRO A 133 10.49 -8.22 18.58
N ASP A 134 11.65 -7.98 19.19
CA ASP A 134 12.54 -6.86 18.89
C ASP A 134 12.93 -6.72 17.42
N TYR A 135 13.24 -7.84 16.74
CA TYR A 135 13.66 -7.82 15.34
C TYR A 135 12.51 -7.40 14.40
N ILE A 136 11.28 -7.90 14.64
CA ILE A 136 10.10 -7.49 13.87
C ILE A 136 9.77 -6.03 14.20
N ARG A 137 9.85 -5.65 15.48
CA ARG A 137 9.61 -4.27 15.92
C ARG A 137 10.54 -3.29 15.21
N ARG A 138 11.80 -3.65 14.95
CA ARG A 138 12.76 -2.85 14.17
C ARG A 138 12.32 -2.67 12.72
N ARG A 139 11.89 -3.74 12.07
CA ARG A 139 11.38 -3.71 10.69
C ARG A 139 10.11 -2.86 10.56
N GLU A 140 9.23 -2.91 11.55
CA GLU A 140 7.96 -2.16 11.57
C GLU A 140 8.10 -0.69 12.02
N ARG A 141 9.30 -0.24 12.42
CA ARG A 141 9.53 1.15 12.88
C ARG A 141 9.02 2.23 11.91
N PRO A 142 9.19 2.11 10.58
CA PRO A 142 8.66 3.11 9.65
C PRO A 142 7.13 3.24 9.76
N TRP A 143 6.42 2.11 9.89
CA TRP A 143 4.95 2.10 10.02
C TRP A 143 4.48 2.70 11.34
N PHE A 144 5.17 2.43 12.46
CA PHE A 144 4.84 3.08 13.73
C PHE A 144 5.02 4.60 13.68
N ARG A 145 6.09 5.08 13.03
CA ARG A 145 6.32 6.51 12.85
C ARG A 145 5.24 7.14 11.99
N LYS A 146 4.92 6.53 10.85
CA LYS A 146 3.87 6.97 9.93
C LYS A 146 2.50 7.02 10.60
N ALA A 147 2.12 5.97 11.34
CA ALA A 147 0.86 5.90 12.08
C ALA A 147 0.77 6.96 13.19
N GLY A 148 1.83 7.16 13.97
CA GLY A 148 1.91 8.22 14.98
C GLY A 148 1.77 9.61 14.35
N ALA A 149 2.45 9.87 13.24
CA ALA A 149 2.34 11.14 12.51
C ALA A 149 0.94 11.37 11.96
N LEU A 150 0.23 10.32 11.51
CA LEU A 150 -1.16 10.43 11.08
C LEU A 150 -2.07 10.85 12.25
N LEU A 151 -1.91 10.23 13.43
CA LEU A 151 -2.70 10.58 14.62
C LEU A 151 -2.55 12.04 15.03
N THR A 152 -1.35 12.61 14.91
CA THR A 152 -1.10 14.03 15.20
C THR A 152 -1.82 14.97 14.23
N ARG A 153 -2.05 14.55 12.97
CA ARG A 153 -2.72 15.35 11.93
C ARG A 153 -4.23 15.25 12.00
N LEU A 154 -4.78 14.15 12.51
CA LEU A 154 -6.21 13.94 12.60
C LEU A 154 -6.85 14.92 13.60
N PRO A 155 -8.02 15.51 13.28
CA PRO A 155 -8.71 16.40 14.19
C PRO A 155 -9.05 15.66 15.49
N ARG A 156 -8.80 16.29 16.64
CA ARG A 156 -9.27 15.77 17.94
C ARG A 156 -10.80 15.74 17.89
N ASN A 157 -11.42 14.58 18.11
CA ASN A 157 -12.87 14.49 18.13
C ASN A 157 -13.40 15.51 19.15
N ALA A 158 -14.34 16.37 18.73
CA ALA A 158 -15.20 17.03 19.70
C ALA A 158 -16.03 15.94 20.41
N PRO A 159 -16.26 16.04 21.73
CA PRO A 159 -17.16 15.12 22.41
C PRO A 159 -18.52 15.15 21.71
N ARG A 160 -19.07 13.97 21.41
CA ARG A 160 -20.47 13.84 21.01
C ARG A 160 -21.31 14.38 22.17
N SER A 161 -21.94 15.52 21.96
CA SER A 161 -22.99 16.10 22.81
C SER A 161 -24.18 15.15 22.92
#